data_AF-G2SPP0-F1
#
_entry.id   AF-G2SPP0-F1
#
_cell.length_a   1.000
_cell.length_b   1.000
_cell.length_c   1.000
_cell.angle_alpha   90.00
_cell.angle_beta   90.00
_cell.angle_gamma   90.00
#
_symmetry.space_group_name_H-M   'P 1'
#
loop_
_entity.id
_entity.type
_entity.pdbx_description
1 polymer ?
#
loop_
_entity_poly.entity_id
_entity_poly.type
_entity_poly.pdbx_seq_one_letter_code
_entity_poly.pdbx_strand_id
1 'polypeptide(L)'
;MGLNLPSGTDVTKLRAPTFEIYDISDQFNEADDPKEFTAKFPLVGQSYAKNFIEKHSLKPLSRQTGNKANSSIDFIVPRCDAYLIVQTDENGVIENAGDNGTFTLPFVFLMNDDFKIDDQGRMWFQIKGKTSLVQRSAYFFKYGKNAGGELPLSDAKFVLYRLDGSIKLYCTNNGGFKASASPLSDDEIAKFTSNSAGLVMYDRESLDPGTYYFSEVQAPKGYRITDEARKIEVYIPKKMSDGVKVNGTALEGLYDQKLSDGAVSAAKPRIYNYSIENPPSNSGKTNTPGKPTTPKSVKKKGLWGMLPQTGESKSIMALLGIGIICLVVLVSAKRRNYKEEH
;
A
#
# COMPACT_ATOMS: atom_id res chain seq x y z
N MET A 1 25.52 10.34 -8.13
CA MET A 1 24.19 10.37 -7.47
C MET A 1 24.33 10.82 -6.02
N GLY A 2 23.61 11.85 -5.59
CA GLY A 2 23.53 12.27 -4.18
C GLY A 2 22.22 11.85 -3.51
N LEU A 3 22.25 11.56 -2.21
CA LEU A 3 21.06 11.26 -1.41
C LEU A 3 20.44 12.56 -0.87
N ASN A 4 19.16 12.81 -1.19
CA ASN A 4 18.42 13.91 -0.57
C ASN A 4 17.76 13.40 0.73
N LEU A 5 18.38 13.69 1.87
CA LEU A 5 17.95 13.19 3.19
C LEU A 5 17.00 14.17 3.88
N PRO A 6 16.03 13.69 4.69
CA PRO A 6 15.19 14.57 5.51
C PRO A 6 16.01 15.48 6.44
N SER A 7 15.49 16.67 6.72
CA SER A 7 16.13 17.61 7.65
C SER A 7 16.25 17.01 9.05
N GLY A 8 17.40 17.19 9.73
CA GLY A 8 17.68 16.62 11.05
C GLY A 8 18.22 15.18 11.03
N THR A 9 18.49 14.61 9.85
CA THR A 9 19.10 13.29 9.71
C THR A 9 20.54 13.27 10.26
N ASP A 10 20.81 12.37 11.20
CA ASP A 10 22.17 12.06 11.65
C ASP A 10 22.91 11.22 10.60
N VAL A 11 23.71 11.88 9.77
CA VAL A 11 24.47 11.27 8.67
C VAL A 11 25.56 10.29 9.15
N THR A 12 25.98 10.36 10.42
CA THR A 12 26.98 9.43 10.97
C THR A 12 26.44 8.00 11.08
N LYS A 13 25.12 7.85 11.08
CA LYS A 13 24.39 6.58 11.17
C LYS A 13 23.90 6.05 9.83
N LEU A 14 24.24 6.72 8.73
CA LEU A 14 23.91 6.26 7.39
C LEU A 14 24.64 4.92 7.09
N ARG A 15 23.88 3.87 6.77
CA ARG A 15 24.43 2.71 6.07
C ARG A 15 24.37 3.03 4.58
N ALA A 16 25.51 2.95 3.91
CA ALA A 16 25.59 3.36 2.52
C ALA A 16 24.69 2.47 1.64
N PRO A 17 23.71 3.04 0.93
CA PRO A 17 22.82 2.29 0.04
C PRO A 17 23.54 1.76 -1.20
N THR A 18 23.06 0.62 -1.68
CA THR A 18 23.49 0.02 -2.96
C THR A 18 22.43 0.28 -4.02
N PHE A 19 22.85 0.76 -5.19
CA PHE A 19 21.97 0.96 -6.33
C PHE A 19 22.42 0.13 -7.52
N GLU A 20 21.43 -0.23 -8.33
CA GLU A 20 21.59 -0.79 -9.65
C GLU A 20 20.99 0.17 -10.69
N ILE A 21 21.64 0.25 -11.84
CA ILE A 21 21.20 1.04 -13.00
C ILE A 21 20.87 0.08 -14.13
N TYR A 22 19.71 0.27 -14.74
CA TYR A 22 19.22 -0.55 -15.85
C TYR A 22 18.97 0.33 -17.07
N ASP A 23 19.26 -0.21 -18.26
CA ASP A 23 18.80 0.36 -19.52
C ASP A 23 17.31 0.05 -19.68
N ILE A 24 16.51 1.10 -19.89
CA ILE A 24 15.07 0.99 -20.18
C ILE A 24 14.70 1.73 -21.47
N SER A 25 15.67 1.99 -22.35
CA SER A 25 15.50 2.79 -23.56
C SER A 25 14.41 2.24 -24.46
N ASP A 26 14.40 0.92 -24.70
CA ASP A 26 13.37 0.27 -25.52
C ASP A 26 11.96 0.53 -24.95
N GLN A 27 11.77 0.28 -23.64
CA GLN A 27 10.46 0.46 -23.00
C GLN A 27 10.04 1.93 -22.93
N PHE A 28 11.01 2.84 -22.78
CA PHE A 28 10.76 4.28 -22.80
C PHE A 28 10.34 4.76 -24.19
N ASN A 29 11.02 4.30 -25.24
CA ASN A 29 10.77 4.69 -26.63
C ASN A 29 9.49 4.05 -27.20
N GLU A 30 9.09 2.87 -26.71
CA GLU A 30 7.85 2.19 -27.08
C GLU A 30 6.61 2.70 -26.31
N ALA A 31 6.79 3.51 -25.27
CA ALA A 31 5.67 3.99 -24.45
C ALA A 31 4.81 5.03 -25.20
N ASP A 32 3.48 4.83 -25.19
CA ASP A 32 2.53 5.79 -25.76
C ASP A 32 2.66 7.19 -25.13
N ASP A 33 2.88 7.23 -23.81
CA ASP A 33 3.21 8.44 -23.05
C ASP A 33 4.46 8.20 -22.18
N PRO A 34 5.65 8.64 -22.64
CA PRO A 34 6.89 8.46 -21.88
C PRO A 34 6.91 9.20 -20.54
N LYS A 35 6.18 10.30 -20.39
CA LYS A 35 6.11 11.04 -19.11
C LYS A 35 5.28 10.27 -18.11
N GLU A 36 4.12 9.75 -18.53
CA GLU A 36 3.29 8.91 -17.68
C GLU A 36 4.01 7.60 -17.32
N PHE A 37 4.69 6.98 -18.28
CA PHE A 37 5.49 5.78 -18.06
C PHE A 37 6.55 5.97 -16.98
N THR A 38 7.37 7.02 -17.09
CA THR A 38 8.46 7.29 -16.14
C THR A 38 7.96 7.73 -14.76
N ALA A 39 6.81 8.40 -14.67
CA ALA A 39 6.22 8.82 -13.40
C ALA A 39 5.78 7.64 -12.51
N LYS A 40 5.50 6.46 -13.08
CA LYS A 40 5.04 5.27 -12.32
C LYS A 40 6.08 4.76 -11.32
N PHE A 41 7.37 4.87 -11.65
CA PHE A 41 8.45 4.36 -10.80
C PHE A 41 8.49 5.04 -9.42
N PRO A 42 8.59 6.38 -9.30
CA PRO A 42 8.62 7.02 -8.00
C PRO A 42 7.26 7.02 -7.29
N LEU A 43 6.14 6.89 -8.02
CA LEU A 43 4.79 6.91 -7.46
C LEU A 43 4.37 5.57 -6.82
N VAL A 44 4.67 4.45 -7.48
CA VAL A 44 4.33 3.11 -7.01
C VAL A 44 5.51 2.47 -6.24
N GLY A 45 6.72 2.98 -6.46
CA GLY A 45 7.88 2.68 -5.66
C GLY A 45 8.56 1.35 -5.98
N GLN A 46 9.20 0.79 -4.95
CA GLN A 46 10.18 -0.30 -5.06
C GLN A 46 9.60 -1.59 -5.64
N SER A 47 8.37 -1.94 -5.27
CA SER A 47 7.72 -3.17 -5.75
C SER A 47 7.41 -3.10 -7.25
N TYR A 48 7.01 -1.93 -7.74
CA TYR A 48 6.77 -1.73 -9.18
C TYR A 48 8.06 -1.84 -9.98
N ALA A 49 9.13 -1.18 -9.53
CA ALA A 49 10.42 -1.26 -10.19
C ALA A 49 10.95 -2.71 -10.25
N LYS A 50 10.85 -3.45 -9.14
CA LYS A 50 11.24 -4.88 -9.08
C LYS A 50 10.46 -5.74 -10.07
N ASN A 51 9.12 -5.65 -10.04
CA ASN A 51 8.26 -6.41 -10.96
C ASN A 51 8.53 -6.04 -12.42
N PHE A 52 8.81 -4.76 -12.70
CA PHE A 52 9.16 -4.28 -14.03
C PHE A 52 10.49 -4.90 -14.50
N ILE A 53 11.53 -4.86 -13.67
CA ILE A 53 12.84 -5.47 -13.95
C ILE A 53 12.70 -6.97 -14.22
N GLU A 54 11.96 -7.69 -13.38
CA GLU A 54 11.71 -9.13 -13.54
C GLU A 54 10.94 -9.45 -14.82
N LYS A 55 9.82 -8.74 -15.07
CA LYS A 55 8.97 -8.93 -16.25
C LYS A 55 9.74 -8.72 -17.56
N HIS A 56 10.62 -7.72 -17.60
CA HIS A 56 11.41 -7.39 -18.77
C HIS A 56 12.79 -8.07 -18.78
N SER A 57 13.09 -8.91 -17.79
CA SER A 57 14.37 -9.63 -17.66
C SER A 57 15.60 -8.71 -17.76
N LEU A 58 15.49 -7.50 -17.19
CA LEU A 58 16.54 -6.48 -17.30
C LEU A 58 17.78 -6.91 -16.50
N LYS A 59 18.95 -6.63 -17.07
CA LYS A 59 20.24 -6.83 -16.40
C LYS A 59 20.80 -5.48 -15.97
N PRO A 60 21.40 -5.37 -14.78
CA PRO A 60 22.01 -4.12 -14.35
C PRO A 60 23.22 -3.81 -15.25
N LEU A 61 23.29 -2.57 -15.75
CA LEU A 61 24.48 -2.01 -16.39
C LEU A 61 25.61 -1.80 -15.39
N SER A 62 25.25 -1.47 -14.15
CA SER A 62 26.19 -1.26 -13.05
C SER A 62 25.49 -1.47 -11.72
N ARG A 63 26.29 -1.85 -10.71
CA ARG A 63 25.89 -1.98 -9.31
C ARG A 63 26.95 -1.31 -8.46
N GLN A 64 26.56 -0.35 -7.62
CA GLN A 64 27.50 0.36 -6.74
C GLN A 64 26.90 0.58 -5.37
N THR A 65 27.72 0.40 -4.34
CA THR A 65 27.41 0.78 -2.96
C THR A 65 28.05 2.12 -2.66
N GLY A 66 27.29 3.03 -2.05
CA GLY A 66 27.80 4.36 -1.75
C GLY A 66 28.94 4.38 -0.74
N ASN A 67 29.60 5.53 -0.65
CA ASN A 67 30.60 5.79 0.37
C ASN A 67 29.99 6.65 1.49
N LYS A 68 30.14 6.21 2.75
CA LYS A 68 29.68 6.95 3.94
C LYS A 68 30.26 8.36 4.05
N ALA A 69 31.46 8.60 3.50
CA ALA A 69 32.15 9.88 3.63
C ALA A 69 31.56 11.00 2.76
N ASN A 70 31.03 10.68 1.57
CA ASN A 70 30.76 11.69 0.54
C ASN A 70 29.28 11.84 0.19
N SER A 71 28.41 10.96 0.72
CA SER A 71 26.98 10.90 0.36
C SER A 71 26.73 10.85 -1.16
N SER A 72 27.72 10.38 -1.93
CA SER A 72 27.70 10.28 -3.37
C SER A 72 28.05 8.87 -3.83
N ILE A 73 27.45 8.48 -4.95
CA ILE A 73 27.67 7.21 -5.64
C ILE A 73 27.89 7.50 -7.11
N ASP A 74 29.02 7.05 -7.64
CA ASP A 74 29.41 7.32 -9.02
C ASP A 74 29.21 6.07 -9.86
N PHE A 75 28.66 6.27 -11.05
CA PHE A 75 28.40 5.21 -12.01
C PHE A 75 29.04 5.58 -13.34
N ILE A 76 29.67 4.60 -13.97
CA ILE A 76 30.12 4.69 -15.36
C ILE A 76 29.35 3.62 -16.11
N VAL A 77 28.50 4.06 -17.03
CA VAL A 77 27.61 3.19 -17.82
C VAL A 77 27.66 3.60 -19.29
N PRO A 78 27.36 2.68 -20.23
CA PRO A 78 27.15 3.03 -21.63
C PRO A 78 26.04 4.08 -21.79
N ARG A 79 26.09 4.85 -22.88
CA ARG A 79 25.04 5.82 -23.22
C ARG A 79 23.76 5.09 -23.67
N CYS A 80 22.66 5.42 -23.02
CA CYS A 80 21.30 4.94 -23.27
C CYS A 80 20.34 6.15 -23.28
N ASP A 81 19.13 5.98 -23.80
CA ASP A 81 18.12 7.04 -23.84
C ASP A 81 17.47 7.26 -22.47
N ALA A 82 17.26 6.18 -21.73
CA ALA A 82 16.64 6.20 -20.41
C ALA A 82 17.24 5.16 -19.46
N TYR A 83 17.46 5.57 -18.21
CA TYR A 83 18.00 4.72 -17.16
C TYR A 83 17.02 4.58 -16.01
N LEU A 84 16.71 3.36 -15.59
CA LEU A 84 16.03 3.09 -14.33
C LEU A 84 17.06 2.91 -13.23
N ILE A 85 16.95 3.67 -12.15
CA ILE A 85 17.87 3.63 -11.01
C ILE A 85 17.11 3.14 -9.79
N VAL A 86 17.57 2.03 -9.20
CA VAL A 86 16.86 1.34 -8.10
C VAL A 86 17.82 1.03 -6.97
N GLN A 87 17.42 1.39 -5.74
CA GLN A 87 18.11 0.94 -4.53
C GLN A 87 17.80 -0.54 -4.30
N THR A 88 18.83 -1.38 -4.14
CA THR A 88 18.68 -2.85 -4.10
C THR A 88 18.89 -3.47 -2.71
N ASP A 89 19.37 -2.68 -1.76
CA ASP A 89 19.51 -3.09 -0.37
C ASP A 89 18.61 -2.27 0.56
N GLU A 90 18.51 -2.74 1.79
CA GLU A 90 17.76 -2.09 2.87
C GLU A 90 18.64 -1.05 3.61
N ASN A 91 19.81 -0.72 3.05
CA ASN A 91 20.71 0.27 3.62
C ASN A 91 20.18 1.68 3.36
N GLY A 92 20.43 2.60 4.27
CA GLY A 92 19.87 3.94 4.26
C GLY A 92 20.11 4.63 5.60
N VAL A 93 19.27 5.59 5.97
CA VAL A 93 19.27 6.18 7.32
C VAL A 93 18.50 5.22 8.24
N ILE A 94 19.16 4.68 9.26
CA ILE A 94 18.65 3.52 10.02
C ILE A 94 18.20 3.83 11.46
N GLU A 95 18.42 5.03 12.02
CA GLU A 95 17.95 5.28 13.39
C GLU A 95 17.01 6.49 13.54
N ASN A 96 15.95 6.27 14.35
CA ASN A 96 14.68 6.99 14.55
C ASN A 96 13.48 6.55 13.69
N ALA A 97 13.64 5.52 12.84
CA ALA A 97 12.54 4.99 12.03
C ALA A 97 11.76 3.83 12.70
N GLY A 98 12.25 3.27 13.81
CA GLY A 98 11.70 2.01 14.35
C GLY A 98 11.88 0.88 13.34
N ASP A 99 10.84 0.07 13.09
CA ASP A 99 10.85 -0.92 11.98
C ASP A 99 10.56 -0.29 10.60
N ASN A 100 10.48 1.04 10.50
CA ASN A 100 10.39 1.72 9.21
C ASN A 100 11.79 1.90 8.63
N GLY A 101 11.89 1.98 7.30
CA GLY A 101 13.14 2.17 6.57
C GLY A 101 13.10 3.45 5.76
N THR A 102 14.27 4.01 5.42
CA THR A 102 14.35 5.06 4.41
C THR A 102 14.87 4.46 3.11
N PHE A 103 14.09 4.61 2.04
CA PHE A 103 14.50 4.15 0.71
C PHE A 103 14.52 5.33 -0.24
N THR A 104 15.50 5.33 -1.12
CA THR A 104 15.41 6.17 -2.32
C THR A 104 14.35 5.59 -3.23
N LEU A 105 13.37 6.40 -3.62
CA LEU A 105 12.35 5.99 -4.58
C LEU A 105 13.03 5.63 -5.91
N PRO A 106 12.61 4.56 -6.59
CA PRO A 106 13.13 4.26 -7.92
C PRO A 106 12.71 5.38 -8.87
N PHE A 107 13.62 5.79 -9.74
CA PHE A 107 13.39 6.91 -10.65
C PHE A 107 14.06 6.67 -11.98
N VAL A 108 13.53 7.34 -13.00
CA VAL A 108 14.10 7.32 -14.33
C VAL A 108 14.95 8.57 -14.52
N PHE A 109 16.17 8.38 -15.01
CA PHE A 109 17.05 9.44 -15.45
C PHE A 109 17.08 9.46 -16.98
N LEU A 110 16.92 10.66 -17.56
CA LEU A 110 16.95 10.90 -19.00
C LEU A 110 18.16 11.79 -19.32
N MET A 111 18.76 11.59 -20.50
CA MET A 111 19.96 12.32 -20.93
C MET A 111 19.75 13.82 -21.25
N ASN A 112 18.56 14.35 -20.97
CA ASN A 112 18.17 15.72 -21.32
C ASN A 112 18.50 16.76 -20.21
N ASP A 113 19.10 16.32 -19.11
CA ASP A 113 19.55 17.20 -18.03
C ASP A 113 20.90 17.86 -18.34
N ASP A 114 21.23 18.94 -17.61
CA ASP A 114 22.53 19.61 -17.71
C ASP A 114 23.67 18.64 -17.35
N PHE A 115 24.70 18.58 -18.21
CA PHE A 115 25.90 17.76 -18.00
C PHE A 115 27.17 18.58 -18.08
N LYS A 116 28.23 18.03 -17.50
CA LYS A 116 29.61 18.49 -17.72
C LYS A 116 30.35 17.45 -18.56
N ILE A 117 31.40 17.87 -19.24
CA ILE A 117 32.36 16.95 -19.85
C ILE A 117 33.57 16.86 -18.93
N ASP A 118 34.01 15.66 -18.58
CA ASP A 118 35.23 15.45 -17.80
C ASP A 118 36.49 15.41 -18.69
N ASP A 119 37.66 15.35 -18.05
CA ASP A 119 38.95 15.35 -18.74
C ASP A 119 39.16 14.14 -19.68
N GLN A 120 38.32 13.11 -19.56
CA GLN A 120 38.32 11.91 -20.40
C GLN A 120 37.25 11.97 -21.50
N GLY A 121 36.58 13.11 -21.68
CA GLY A 121 35.53 13.30 -22.68
C GLY A 121 34.19 12.64 -22.31
N ARG A 122 34.01 12.19 -21.08
CA ARG A 122 32.77 11.54 -20.63
C ARG A 122 31.76 12.59 -20.19
N MET A 123 30.49 12.31 -20.47
CA MET A 123 29.38 13.10 -19.94
C MET A 123 29.18 12.79 -18.46
N TRP A 124 29.22 13.83 -17.65
CA TRP A 124 29.06 13.77 -16.21
C TRP A 124 27.76 14.45 -15.79
N PHE A 125 26.89 13.68 -15.13
CA PHE A 125 25.60 14.14 -14.64
C PHE A 125 25.53 14.05 -13.12
N GLN A 126 24.97 15.09 -12.48
CA GLN A 126 24.70 15.07 -11.06
C GLN A 126 23.21 14.88 -10.79
N ILE A 127 22.84 13.65 -10.48
CA ILE A 127 21.46 13.29 -10.12
C ILE A 127 21.26 13.24 -8.61
N LYS A 128 20.05 13.59 -8.14
CA LYS A 128 19.64 13.52 -6.73
C LYS A 128 18.46 12.58 -6.57
N GLY A 129 18.67 11.48 -5.84
CA GLY A 129 17.57 10.58 -5.48
C GLY A 129 16.72 11.17 -4.37
N LYS A 130 15.39 11.09 -4.49
CA LYS A 130 14.48 11.44 -3.41
C LYS A 130 14.36 10.27 -2.44
N THR A 131 14.71 10.50 -1.19
CA THR A 131 14.52 9.54 -0.10
C THR A 131 13.14 9.75 0.52
N SER A 132 12.38 8.67 0.73
CA SER A 132 11.11 8.68 1.44
C SER A 132 11.13 7.70 2.62
N LEU A 133 10.31 7.98 3.62
CA LEU A 133 10.05 7.04 4.71
C LEU A 133 9.15 5.94 4.16
N VAL A 134 9.63 4.70 4.21
CA VAL A 134 8.86 3.52 3.85
C VAL A 134 8.43 2.83 5.12
N GLN A 135 7.12 2.71 5.28
CA GLN A 135 6.52 2.00 6.40
C GLN A 135 5.91 0.69 5.92
N ARG A 136 6.14 -0.36 6.71
CA ARG A 136 5.50 -1.65 6.51
C ARG A 136 4.23 -1.68 7.35
N SER A 137 3.09 -1.65 6.69
CA SER A 137 1.80 -1.87 7.37
C SER A 137 1.05 -2.99 6.67
N ALA A 138 0.39 -3.82 7.48
CA ALA A 138 -0.57 -4.77 6.98
C ALA A 138 -1.87 -4.05 6.64
N TYR A 139 -2.35 -4.22 5.42
CA TYR A 139 -3.65 -3.71 5.00
C TYR A 139 -4.34 -4.65 4.03
N PHE A 140 -5.65 -4.46 3.90
CA PHE A 140 -6.49 -5.10 2.89
C PHE A 140 -7.74 -4.26 2.67
N PHE A 141 -8.52 -4.63 1.66
CA PHE A 141 -9.74 -3.92 1.31
C PHE A 141 -10.97 -4.80 1.54
N LYS A 142 -11.83 -4.38 2.45
CA LYS A 142 -13.12 -5.01 2.74
C LYS A 142 -14.11 -4.72 1.61
N TYR A 143 -14.57 -5.78 0.97
CA TYR A 143 -15.57 -5.68 -0.09
C TYR A 143 -16.80 -6.53 0.23
N GLY A 144 -17.93 -6.10 -0.30
CA GLY A 144 -19.20 -6.80 -0.31
C GLY A 144 -19.45 -7.37 -1.68
N LYS A 145 -19.96 -8.61 -1.73
CA LYS A 145 -20.33 -9.26 -2.99
C LYS A 145 -21.80 -9.63 -2.96
N ASN A 146 -22.52 -9.22 -4.00
CA ASN A 146 -23.91 -9.54 -4.23
C ASN A 146 -24.11 -10.00 -5.69
N ALA A 147 -25.34 -10.34 -6.07
CA ALA A 147 -25.66 -10.75 -7.43
C ALA A 147 -25.36 -9.66 -8.51
N GLY A 148 -25.34 -8.38 -8.12
CA GLY A 148 -25.13 -7.23 -9.01
C GLY A 148 -23.68 -6.76 -9.11
N GLY A 149 -22.75 -7.29 -8.30
CA GLY A 149 -21.34 -6.93 -8.34
C GLY A 149 -20.66 -6.86 -6.98
N GLU A 150 -19.58 -6.08 -6.94
CA GLU A 150 -18.73 -5.89 -5.77
C GLU A 150 -18.65 -4.40 -5.42
N LEU A 151 -18.64 -4.09 -4.12
CA LEU A 151 -18.51 -2.71 -3.62
C LEU A 151 -17.70 -2.66 -2.31
N PRO A 152 -16.96 -1.57 -2.04
CA PRO A 152 -16.24 -1.41 -0.78
C PRO A 152 -17.21 -1.32 0.41
N LEU A 153 -16.86 -1.94 1.53
CA LEU A 153 -17.67 -1.87 2.76
C LEU A 153 -16.96 -1.07 3.84
N SER A 154 -17.64 -0.06 4.37
CA SER A 154 -17.25 0.61 5.62
C SER A 154 -17.77 -0.13 6.86
N ASP A 155 -17.23 0.22 8.01
CA ASP A 155 -17.73 -0.15 9.34
C ASP A 155 -17.60 -1.63 9.71
N ALA A 156 -16.86 -2.42 8.92
CA ALA A 156 -16.43 -3.76 9.32
C ALA A 156 -15.37 -3.62 10.41
N LYS A 157 -15.53 -4.29 11.54
CA LYS A 157 -14.53 -4.26 12.63
C LYS A 157 -13.72 -5.54 12.66
N PHE A 158 -12.41 -5.35 12.72
CA PHE A 158 -11.42 -6.41 12.82
C PHE A 158 -10.61 -6.28 14.10
N VAL A 159 -10.09 -7.41 14.57
CA VAL A 159 -9.03 -7.48 15.58
C VAL A 159 -7.84 -8.21 14.99
N LEU A 160 -6.64 -7.80 15.35
CA LEU A 160 -5.40 -8.50 15.00
C LEU A 160 -5.02 -9.44 16.15
N TYR A 161 -4.57 -10.65 15.85
CA TYR A 161 -4.05 -11.58 16.85
C TYR A 161 -2.84 -12.37 16.34
N ARG A 162 -2.06 -12.91 17.28
CA ARG A 162 -1.06 -13.96 17.05
C ARG A 162 -1.41 -15.21 17.83
N LEU A 163 -0.84 -16.34 17.43
CA LEU A 163 -1.00 -17.60 18.14
C LEU A 163 0.18 -17.84 19.07
N ASP A 164 -0.12 -18.26 20.29
CA ASP A 164 0.82 -18.87 21.23
C ASP A 164 0.30 -20.29 21.53
N GLY A 165 0.84 -21.28 20.81
CA GLY A 165 0.22 -22.59 20.70
C GLY A 165 -1.20 -22.51 20.13
N SER A 166 -2.20 -22.91 20.93
CA SER A 166 -3.62 -22.81 20.58
C SER A 166 -4.29 -21.52 21.07
N ILE A 167 -3.59 -20.69 21.84
CA ILE A 167 -4.14 -19.48 22.45
C ILE A 167 -4.05 -18.32 21.47
N LYS A 168 -5.17 -17.59 21.30
CA LYS A 168 -5.19 -16.33 20.56
C LYS A 168 -4.81 -15.19 21.50
N LEU A 169 -3.72 -14.50 21.20
CA LEU A 169 -3.34 -13.26 21.84
C LEU A 169 -3.66 -12.10 20.89
N TYR A 170 -4.56 -11.22 21.29
CA TYR A 170 -5.04 -10.09 20.51
C TYR A 170 -4.21 -8.84 20.77
N CYS A 171 -3.97 -8.08 19.71
CA CYS A 171 -3.28 -6.79 19.77
C CYS A 171 -4.08 -5.80 20.63
N THR A 172 -3.41 -5.13 21.56
CA THR A 172 -3.99 -4.11 22.42
C THR A 172 -3.84 -2.72 21.83
N ASN A 173 -4.54 -1.74 22.38
CA ASN A 173 -4.40 -0.35 21.96
C ASN A 173 -2.99 0.23 22.13
N ASN A 174 -2.15 -0.40 22.95
CA ASN A 174 -0.79 0.08 23.24
C ASN A 174 0.28 -0.82 22.61
N GLY A 175 -0.03 -1.54 21.51
CA GLY A 175 0.94 -2.36 20.78
C GLY A 175 1.26 -3.74 21.40
N GLY A 176 0.85 -3.99 22.64
CA GLY A 176 1.00 -5.29 23.30
C GLY A 176 0.04 -6.37 22.80
N PHE A 177 0.15 -7.58 23.35
CA PHE A 177 -0.73 -8.71 23.03
C PHE A 177 -1.26 -9.38 24.30
N LYS A 178 -2.58 -9.64 24.38
CA LYS A 178 -3.20 -10.35 25.51
C LYS A 178 -4.31 -11.31 25.08
N ALA A 179 -4.61 -12.30 25.91
CA ALA A 179 -5.79 -13.14 25.69
C ALA A 179 -7.08 -12.34 25.95
N SER A 180 -8.14 -12.64 25.20
CA SER A 180 -9.48 -12.10 25.45
C SER A 180 -10.53 -13.10 24.99
N ALA A 181 -11.54 -13.35 25.84
CA ALA A 181 -12.67 -14.21 25.49
C ALA A 181 -13.67 -13.50 24.56
N SER A 182 -13.74 -12.16 24.64
CA SER A 182 -14.70 -11.34 23.88
C SER A 182 -13.99 -10.10 23.32
N PRO A 183 -13.12 -10.26 22.30
CA PRO A 183 -12.25 -9.19 21.82
C PRO A 183 -13.02 -7.99 21.24
N LEU A 184 -14.26 -8.18 20.77
CA LEU A 184 -15.10 -7.07 20.30
C LEU A 184 -15.48 -6.08 21.42
N SER A 185 -15.79 -6.59 22.61
CA SER A 185 -16.26 -5.79 23.75
C SER A 185 -15.17 -5.47 24.77
N ASP A 186 -13.97 -6.00 24.61
CA ASP A 186 -12.82 -5.75 25.50
C ASP A 186 -12.12 -4.45 25.10
N ASP A 187 -12.33 -3.37 25.84
CA ASP A 187 -11.87 -2.02 25.49
C ASP A 187 -10.35 -1.87 25.36
N GLU A 188 -9.57 -2.80 25.93
CA GLU A 188 -8.11 -2.78 25.77
C GLU A 188 -7.65 -3.35 24.41
N ILE A 189 -8.48 -4.14 23.74
CA ILE A 189 -8.17 -4.72 22.43
C ILE A 189 -8.35 -3.67 21.35
N ALA A 190 -7.38 -3.57 20.45
CA ALA A 190 -7.43 -2.68 19.30
C ALA A 190 -8.44 -3.18 18.26
N LYS A 191 -9.27 -2.28 17.73
CA LYS A 191 -10.21 -2.54 16.63
C LYS A 191 -9.81 -1.73 15.42
N PHE A 192 -9.73 -2.41 14.30
CA PHE A 192 -9.42 -1.83 13.00
C PHE A 192 -10.69 -1.83 12.18
N THR A 193 -11.14 -0.63 11.78
CA THR A 193 -12.44 -0.46 11.11
C THR A 193 -12.22 -0.14 9.65
N SER A 194 -12.96 -0.79 8.76
CA SER A 194 -12.88 -0.47 7.34
C SER A 194 -13.45 0.92 7.05
N ASN A 195 -12.71 1.73 6.29
CA ASN A 195 -13.16 3.07 5.91
C ASN A 195 -14.11 3.04 4.69
N SER A 196 -14.48 4.22 4.15
CA SER A 196 -15.37 4.33 2.99
C SER A 196 -14.82 3.71 1.69
N ALA A 197 -13.50 3.58 1.56
CA ALA A 197 -12.85 2.86 0.46
C ALA A 197 -12.72 1.35 0.74
N GLY A 198 -13.23 0.87 1.88
CA GLY A 198 -13.07 -0.48 2.37
C GLY A 198 -11.70 -0.76 2.98
N LEU A 199 -10.78 0.20 3.02
CA LEU A 199 -9.43 -0.02 3.54
C LEU A 199 -9.47 -0.32 5.03
N VAL A 200 -8.87 -1.44 5.42
CA VAL A 200 -8.51 -1.80 6.79
C VAL A 200 -6.99 -1.79 6.85
N MET A 201 -6.43 -1.04 7.80
CA MET A 201 -4.98 -0.87 7.91
C MET A 201 -4.55 -1.02 9.37
N TYR A 202 -3.43 -1.69 9.57
CA TYR A 202 -2.74 -1.71 10.84
C TYR A 202 -2.00 -0.39 11.07
N ASP A 203 -2.43 0.38 12.05
CA ASP A 203 -1.99 1.77 12.29
C ASP A 203 -1.30 1.94 13.66
N ARG A 204 -0.76 0.86 14.22
CA ARG A 204 -0.09 0.84 15.53
C ARG A 204 1.42 0.68 15.38
N GLU A 205 2.08 0.49 16.53
CA GLU A 205 3.51 0.17 16.59
C GLU A 205 3.85 -1.02 15.70
N SER A 206 5.04 -1.00 15.12
CA SER A 206 5.45 -2.02 14.17
C SER A 206 5.42 -3.44 14.76
N LEU A 207 5.12 -4.40 13.89
CA LEU A 207 5.04 -5.81 14.27
C LEU A 207 6.40 -6.48 14.06
N ASP A 208 6.83 -7.27 15.05
CA ASP A 208 7.96 -8.17 14.90
C ASP A 208 7.77 -9.13 13.70
N PRO A 209 8.87 -9.64 13.12
CA PRO A 209 8.78 -10.68 12.10
C PRO A 209 8.02 -11.92 12.59
N GLY A 210 7.00 -12.34 11.84
CA GLY A 210 6.14 -13.44 12.24
C GLY A 210 4.82 -13.51 11.48
N THR A 211 3.97 -14.45 11.89
CA THR A 211 2.63 -14.64 11.32
C THR A 211 1.58 -14.19 12.32
N TYR A 212 0.70 -13.32 11.85
CA TYR A 212 -0.44 -12.75 12.56
C TYR A 212 -1.71 -13.01 11.76
N TYR A 213 -2.85 -12.66 12.34
CA TYR A 213 -4.14 -12.86 11.72
C TYR A 213 -5.09 -11.72 12.05
N PHE A 214 -5.73 -11.16 11.04
CA PHE A 214 -6.95 -10.39 11.26
C PHE A 214 -8.16 -11.32 11.34
N SER A 215 -9.09 -11.01 12.25
CA SER A 215 -10.42 -11.63 12.32
C SER A 215 -11.48 -10.55 12.36
N GLU A 216 -12.45 -10.63 11.45
CA GLU A 216 -13.67 -9.84 11.50
C GLU A 216 -14.47 -10.26 12.73
N VAL A 217 -14.81 -9.29 13.56
CA VAL A 217 -15.61 -9.46 14.78
C VAL A 217 -16.96 -8.77 14.67
N GLN A 218 -17.13 -7.85 13.71
CA GLN A 218 -18.39 -7.20 13.42
C GLN A 218 -18.51 -6.97 11.91
N ALA A 219 -19.53 -7.56 11.28
CA ALA A 219 -19.83 -7.30 9.87
C ALA A 219 -20.50 -5.94 9.67
N PRO A 220 -20.33 -5.33 8.49
CA PRO A 220 -21.18 -4.23 8.01
C PRO A 220 -22.65 -4.64 7.93
N LYS A 221 -23.55 -3.68 8.08
CA LYS A 221 -25.00 -3.90 7.99
C LYS A 221 -25.38 -4.56 6.65
N GLY A 222 -26.18 -5.63 6.70
CA GLY A 222 -26.68 -6.32 5.50
C GLY A 222 -25.73 -7.39 4.92
N TYR A 223 -24.58 -7.63 5.58
CA TYR A 223 -23.58 -8.59 5.16
C TYR A 223 -23.30 -9.62 6.25
N ARG A 224 -22.91 -10.83 5.84
CA ARG A 224 -22.44 -11.88 6.76
C ARG A 224 -20.93 -12.03 6.70
N ILE A 225 -20.31 -12.23 7.87
CA ILE A 225 -18.89 -12.56 7.99
C ILE A 225 -18.63 -13.90 7.29
N THR A 226 -17.62 -13.93 6.42
CA THR A 226 -17.16 -15.15 5.72
C THR A 226 -16.06 -15.87 6.49
N ASP A 227 -15.80 -17.14 6.17
CA ASP A 227 -14.70 -17.89 6.77
C ASP A 227 -13.34 -17.25 6.47
N GLU A 228 -13.17 -16.69 5.26
CA GLU A 228 -12.00 -15.89 4.89
C GLU A 228 -11.85 -14.68 5.82
N ALA A 229 -12.92 -13.93 6.06
CA ALA A 229 -12.87 -12.75 6.93
C ALA A 229 -12.63 -13.09 8.41
N ARG A 230 -12.89 -14.34 8.85
CA ARG A 230 -12.59 -14.80 10.23
C ARG A 230 -11.12 -15.09 10.46
N LYS A 231 -10.34 -15.33 9.41
CA LYS A 231 -8.92 -15.66 9.51
C LYS A 231 -8.18 -15.20 8.26
N ILE A 232 -7.72 -13.96 8.29
CA ILE A 232 -6.91 -13.34 7.25
C ILE A 232 -5.46 -13.41 7.71
N GLU A 233 -4.63 -14.17 7.01
CA GLU A 233 -3.22 -14.30 7.37
C GLU A 233 -2.45 -13.02 7.03
N VAL A 234 -1.61 -12.56 7.97
CA VAL A 234 -0.66 -11.48 7.80
C VAL A 234 0.73 -12.05 8.07
N TYR A 235 1.63 -11.97 7.10
CA TYR A 235 3.03 -12.37 7.26
C TYR A 235 3.95 -11.15 7.21
N ILE A 236 4.70 -10.98 8.29
CA ILE A 236 5.73 -9.95 8.43
C ILE A 236 7.09 -10.63 8.21
N PRO A 237 7.75 -10.47 7.05
CA PRO A 237 9.10 -11.00 6.88
C PRO A 237 10.15 -10.29 7.73
N LYS A 238 11.25 -11.00 7.99
CA LYS A 238 12.45 -10.46 8.66
C LYS A 238 13.14 -9.36 7.84
N LYS A 239 13.17 -9.53 6.51
CA LYS A 239 13.75 -8.57 5.57
C LYS A 239 12.68 -7.60 5.11
N MET A 240 12.99 -6.31 5.08
CA MET A 240 12.08 -5.27 4.61
C MET A 240 11.76 -5.40 3.12
N SER A 241 12.75 -5.83 2.33
CA SER A 241 12.66 -6.05 0.88
C SER A 241 11.69 -7.15 0.46
N ASP A 242 11.33 -8.07 1.37
CA ASP A 242 10.40 -9.18 1.07
C ASP A 242 8.93 -8.75 1.11
N GLY A 243 8.62 -7.56 1.67
CA GLY A 243 7.29 -6.98 1.74
C GLY A 243 6.32 -7.71 2.69
N VAL A 244 5.41 -6.96 3.33
CA VAL A 244 4.32 -7.58 4.11
C VAL A 244 3.42 -8.36 3.16
N LYS A 245 2.92 -9.52 3.59
CA LYS A 245 1.95 -10.30 2.82
C LYS A 245 0.64 -10.43 3.56
N VAL A 246 -0.47 -10.34 2.84
CA VAL A 246 -1.82 -10.64 3.34
C VAL A 246 -2.46 -11.71 2.48
N ASN A 247 -2.85 -12.83 3.08
CA ASN A 247 -3.28 -14.06 2.36
C ASN A 247 -2.32 -14.42 1.21
N GLY A 248 -1.01 -14.35 1.47
CA GLY A 248 0.04 -14.60 0.48
C GLY A 248 0.27 -13.49 -0.56
N THR A 249 -0.61 -12.50 -0.65
CA THR A 249 -0.45 -11.35 -1.56
C THR A 249 0.54 -10.35 -0.98
N ALA A 250 1.63 -10.08 -1.69
CA ALA A 250 2.59 -9.05 -1.30
C ALA A 250 1.96 -7.66 -1.38
N LEU A 251 2.17 -6.86 -0.34
CA LEU A 251 1.67 -5.50 -0.22
C LEU A 251 2.73 -4.48 -0.64
N GLU A 252 2.26 -3.41 -1.28
CA GLU A 252 3.06 -2.20 -1.45
C GLU A 252 3.29 -1.54 -0.09
N GLY A 253 4.51 -1.04 0.16
CA GLY A 253 4.81 -0.26 1.36
C GLY A 253 4.10 1.09 1.35
N LEU A 254 3.96 1.70 2.51
CA LEU A 254 3.46 3.07 2.62
C LEU A 254 4.63 4.03 2.45
N TYR A 255 4.47 4.98 1.55
CA TYR A 255 5.43 6.06 1.36
C TYR A 255 4.92 7.30 2.07
N ASP A 256 5.72 7.81 3.01
CA ASP A 256 5.37 8.97 3.82
C ASP A 256 3.97 8.81 4.48
N GLN A 257 3.73 7.61 5.04
CA GLN A 257 2.49 7.19 5.72
C GLN A 257 1.25 7.06 4.82
N LYS A 258 1.44 7.00 3.49
CA LYS A 258 0.34 6.91 2.53
C LYS A 258 0.53 5.73 1.57
N LEU A 259 -0.59 5.13 1.20
CA LEU A 259 -0.65 4.23 0.04
C LEU A 259 -0.65 5.06 -1.25
N SER A 260 -0.06 4.51 -2.31
CA SER A 260 -0.16 5.12 -3.64
C SER A 260 -1.59 5.08 -4.16
N ASP A 261 -1.94 6.02 -5.04
CA ASP A 261 -3.25 6.03 -5.72
C ASP A 261 -3.47 4.73 -6.53
N GLY A 262 -2.39 4.15 -7.04
CA GLY A 262 -2.40 2.84 -7.70
C GLY A 262 -2.81 1.72 -6.77
N ALA A 263 -2.22 1.63 -5.57
CA ALA A 263 -2.59 0.64 -4.55
C ALA A 263 -4.06 0.80 -4.10
N VAL A 264 -4.50 2.04 -3.86
CA VAL A 264 -5.88 2.35 -3.47
C VAL A 264 -6.86 1.97 -4.59
N SER A 265 -6.55 2.30 -5.84
CA SER A 265 -7.41 1.99 -7.00
C SER A 265 -7.45 0.51 -7.32
N ALA A 266 -6.32 -0.19 -7.19
CA ALA A 266 -6.27 -1.65 -7.34
C ALA A 266 -7.13 -2.34 -6.27
N ALA A 267 -7.15 -1.78 -5.06
CA ALA A 267 -7.88 -2.27 -3.90
C ALA A 267 -7.61 -3.75 -3.65
N LYS A 268 -6.32 -4.14 -3.59
CA LYS A 268 -5.88 -5.52 -3.36
C LYS A 268 -4.99 -5.63 -2.12
N PRO A 269 -5.06 -6.75 -1.37
CA PRO A 269 -6.02 -7.84 -1.53
C PRO A 269 -7.42 -7.45 -1.06
N ARG A 270 -8.46 -8.08 -1.64
CA ARG A 270 -9.86 -7.90 -1.22
C ARG A 270 -10.30 -9.03 -0.29
N ILE A 271 -10.99 -8.68 0.78
CA ILE A 271 -11.62 -9.63 1.71
C ILE A 271 -13.14 -9.48 1.64
N TYR A 272 -13.84 -10.54 1.24
CA TYR A 272 -15.25 -10.47 0.90
C TYR A 272 -16.18 -10.81 2.05
N ASN A 273 -17.29 -10.08 2.14
CA ASN A 273 -18.51 -10.53 2.80
C ASN A 273 -19.62 -10.68 1.77
N TYR A 274 -20.53 -11.60 2.01
CA TYR A 274 -21.68 -11.81 1.12
C TYR A 274 -22.91 -11.09 1.65
N SER A 275 -23.66 -10.47 0.73
CA SER A 275 -24.96 -9.88 1.07
C SER A 275 -25.90 -10.96 1.62
N ILE A 276 -26.66 -10.62 2.65
CA ILE A 276 -27.69 -11.49 3.23
C ILE A 276 -28.92 -11.54 2.32
N GLU A 277 -29.33 -10.39 1.78
CA GLU A 277 -30.55 -10.27 0.97
C GLU A 277 -30.36 -10.76 -0.47
N ASN A 278 -29.20 -10.51 -1.07
CA ASN A 278 -28.91 -10.86 -2.46
C ASN A 278 -27.56 -11.59 -2.60
N PRO A 279 -27.42 -12.80 -2.01
CA PRO A 279 -26.19 -13.55 -2.09
C PRO A 279 -25.85 -13.97 -3.53
N PRO A 280 -24.57 -14.08 -3.91
CA PRO A 280 -24.20 -14.61 -5.22
C PRO A 280 -24.62 -16.09 -5.36
N SER A 281 -25.03 -16.49 -6.56
CA SER A 281 -25.69 -17.78 -6.85
C SER A 281 -24.93 -19.06 -6.44
N ASN A 282 -23.64 -18.96 -6.09
CA ASN A 282 -22.80 -20.09 -5.65
C ASN A 282 -22.45 -20.07 -4.14
N SER A 283 -23.09 -19.23 -3.32
CA SER A 283 -22.64 -18.97 -1.94
C SER A 283 -23.15 -19.97 -0.86
N GLY A 284 -23.39 -21.23 -1.19
CA GLY A 284 -24.00 -22.18 -0.24
C GLY A 284 -23.26 -23.52 -0.13
N LYS A 285 -22.72 -23.80 1.07
CA LYS A 285 -23.05 -25.02 1.85
C LYS A 285 -22.89 -24.72 3.36
N THR A 286 -23.98 -24.35 4.02
CA THR A 286 -24.21 -24.69 5.44
C THR A 286 -25.15 -25.89 5.47
N ASN A 287 -24.72 -26.97 6.12
CA ASN A 287 -25.47 -28.23 6.21
C ASN A 287 -26.66 -28.07 7.17
N THR A 288 -27.85 -28.45 6.71
CA THR A 288 -28.97 -28.83 7.59
C THR A 288 -29.65 -30.06 6.96
N PRO A 289 -30.02 -31.10 7.74
CA PRO A 289 -30.36 -32.42 7.19
C PRO A 289 -31.65 -32.41 6.37
N GLY A 290 -31.59 -33.06 5.21
CA GLY A 290 -32.65 -33.08 4.21
C GLY A 290 -33.85 -33.94 4.57
N LYS A 291 -35.00 -33.57 3.99
CA LYS A 291 -36.14 -34.44 3.73
C LYS A 291 -36.46 -34.38 2.22
N PRO A 292 -36.82 -35.49 1.56
CA PRO A 292 -36.66 -35.63 0.10
C PRO A 292 -37.72 -34.85 -0.69
N THR A 293 -37.31 -34.26 -1.82
CA THR A 293 -38.18 -33.66 -2.83
C THR A 293 -38.39 -34.60 -4.02
N THR A 294 -39.62 -34.64 -4.54
CA THR A 294 -39.95 -35.15 -5.89
C THR A 294 -40.00 -33.99 -6.89
N PRO A 295 -39.64 -34.19 -8.17
CA PRO A 295 -39.41 -33.08 -9.11
C PRO A 295 -40.65 -32.72 -9.94
N LYS A 296 -40.94 -31.41 -10.12
CA LYS A 296 -41.74 -30.91 -11.24
C LYS A 296 -41.26 -29.57 -11.80
N SER A 297 -40.85 -29.64 -13.07
CA SER A 297 -41.08 -28.70 -14.20
C SER A 297 -40.85 -27.19 -14.07
N VAL A 298 -39.94 -26.74 -14.95
CA VAL A 298 -39.61 -25.39 -15.43
C VAL A 298 -40.83 -24.53 -15.84
N LYS A 299 -40.78 -23.21 -15.58
CA LYS A 299 -41.33 -22.16 -16.45
C LYS A 299 -40.43 -20.90 -16.44
N LYS A 300 -40.00 -20.47 -17.64
CA LYS A 300 -39.36 -19.17 -17.93
C LYS A 300 -40.43 -18.06 -18.01
N LYS A 301 -40.18 -16.93 -17.35
CA LYS A 301 -40.76 -15.58 -17.55
C LYS A 301 -39.95 -14.65 -16.65
N GLY A 302 -39.49 -13.45 -16.98
CA GLY A 302 -39.50 -12.59 -18.16
C GLY A 302 -38.72 -11.33 -17.73
N LEU A 303 -37.86 -10.80 -18.59
CA LEU A 303 -37.12 -9.56 -18.34
C LEU A 303 -38.13 -8.40 -18.32
N TRP A 304 -38.39 -7.80 -17.16
CA TRP A 304 -38.67 -6.36 -16.94
C TRP A 304 -39.06 -6.14 -15.48
N GLY A 305 -38.29 -5.31 -14.78
CA GLY A 305 -38.53 -4.98 -13.37
C GLY A 305 -37.28 -4.54 -12.61
N MET A 306 -36.43 -3.71 -13.22
CA MET A 306 -35.36 -3.00 -12.51
C MET A 306 -35.81 -1.56 -12.29
N LEU A 307 -36.20 -1.26 -11.05
CA LEU A 307 -35.95 0.05 -10.46
C LEU A 307 -35.37 -0.22 -9.07
N PRO A 308 -34.14 0.25 -8.75
CA PRO A 308 -33.70 0.29 -7.37
C PRO A 308 -34.50 1.37 -6.62
N GLN A 309 -35.09 1.00 -5.48
CA GLN A 309 -35.59 1.95 -4.50
C GLN A 309 -34.40 2.75 -3.94
N THR A 310 -34.42 4.06 -4.14
CA THR A 310 -33.54 5.01 -3.46
C THR A 310 -34.05 5.21 -2.04
N GLY A 311 -33.32 4.67 -1.06
CA GLY A 311 -33.42 5.09 0.33
C GLY A 311 -32.51 6.30 0.54
N GLU A 312 -33.12 7.47 0.78
CA GLU A 312 -32.44 8.71 1.14
C GLU A 312 -31.50 8.55 2.35
N SER A 313 -30.24 8.91 2.18
CA SER A 313 -29.54 9.69 3.20
C SER A 313 -28.85 10.85 2.49
N LYS A 314 -29.31 12.04 2.83
CA LYS A 314 -29.03 13.33 2.21
C LYS A 314 -27.55 13.54 1.86
N SER A 315 -27.36 13.99 0.64
CA SER A 315 -26.18 14.60 0.05
C SER A 315 -25.48 15.59 1.01
N ILE A 316 -24.27 15.26 1.49
CA ILE A 316 -23.30 16.24 2.03
C ILE A 316 -21.99 16.23 1.21
N MET A 317 -21.94 15.50 0.09
CA MET A 317 -20.73 15.37 -0.75
C MET A 317 -20.46 16.53 -1.72
N ALA A 318 -21.10 17.68 -1.55
CA ALA A 318 -20.78 18.90 -2.32
C ALA A 318 -20.26 20.07 -1.45
N LEU A 319 -20.31 19.98 -0.12
CA LEU A 319 -19.84 21.07 0.78
C LEU A 319 -18.54 20.76 1.55
N LEU A 320 -18.14 19.50 1.66
CA LEU A 320 -16.87 19.15 2.33
C LEU A 320 -15.64 19.41 1.45
N GLY A 321 -15.78 19.36 0.12
CA GLY A 321 -14.71 19.75 -0.81
C GLY A 321 -14.42 21.26 -0.78
N ILE A 322 -15.45 22.10 -0.61
CA ILE A 322 -15.29 23.56 -0.50
C ILE A 322 -14.80 23.95 0.90
N GLY A 323 -15.26 23.25 1.95
CA GLY A 323 -14.82 23.48 3.33
C GLY A 323 -13.31 23.27 3.55
N ILE A 324 -12.72 22.23 2.94
CA ILE A 324 -11.27 21.97 3.03
C ILE A 324 -10.47 23.03 2.27
N ILE A 325 -10.96 23.50 1.12
CA ILE A 325 -10.28 24.55 0.33
C ILE A 325 -10.33 25.90 1.06
N CYS A 326 -11.47 26.28 1.66
CA CYS A 326 -11.56 27.52 2.45
C CYS A 326 -10.67 27.51 3.69
N LEU A 327 -10.50 26.35 4.35
CA LEU A 327 -9.67 26.22 5.56
C LEU A 327 -8.17 26.32 5.22
N VAL A 328 -7.74 25.78 4.07
CA VAL A 328 -6.36 25.94 3.56
C VAL A 328 -6.07 27.39 3.16
N VAL A 329 -7.02 28.08 2.52
CA VAL A 329 -6.87 29.50 2.14
C VAL A 329 -6.79 30.40 3.38
N LEU A 330 -7.64 30.19 4.39
CA LEU A 330 -7.62 31.00 5.63
C LEU A 330 -6.35 30.79 6.48
N VAL A 331 -5.84 29.55 6.56
CA VAL A 331 -4.58 29.26 7.27
C VAL A 331 -3.37 29.84 6.53
N SER A 332 -3.39 29.85 5.19
CA SER A 332 -2.31 30.45 4.39
C SER A 332 -2.31 31.99 4.45
N ALA A 333 -3.48 32.64 4.45
CA ALA A 333 -3.60 34.09 4.59
C ALA A 333 -3.17 34.57 5.99
N LYS A 334 -3.54 33.84 7.05
CA LYS A 334 -3.13 34.17 8.43
C LYS A 334 -1.62 33.97 8.67
N ARG A 335 -1.00 32.98 8.02
CA ARG A 335 0.46 32.79 8.03
C ARG A 335 1.24 33.84 7.24
N ARG A 336 0.62 34.47 6.24
CA ARG A 336 1.23 35.57 5.48
C ARG A 336 1.27 36.86 6.31
N ASN A 337 0.18 37.20 6.97
CA ASN A 337 0.11 38.42 7.80
C ASN A 337 0.99 38.34 9.06
N TYR A 338 1.21 37.14 9.63
CA TYR A 338 2.12 36.98 10.79
C TYR A 338 3.61 37.17 10.44
N LYS A 339 3.98 37.13 9.16
CA LYS A 339 5.36 37.36 8.70
C LYS A 339 5.66 38.82 8.36
N GLU A 340 4.65 39.70 8.39
CA GLU A 340 4.85 41.13 8.11
C GLU A 340 4.81 42.00 9.39
N GLU A 341 4.52 41.43 10.57
CA GLU A 341 4.45 42.18 11.83
C GLU A 341 5.51 41.79 12.89
N HIS A 342 6.49 40.93 12.57
CA HIS A 342 7.61 40.58 13.46
C HIS A 342 8.95 40.45 12.75
#